data_AF-A0A6C0B7D4-F1
#
_entry.id   AF-A0A6C0B7D4-F1
#
_cell.length_a   1.000
_cell.length_b   1.000
_cell.length_c   1.000
_cell.angle_alpha   90.00
_cell.angle_beta   90.00
_cell.angle_gamma   90.00
#
_symmetry.space_group_name_H-M   'P 1'
#
loop_
_entity.id
_entity.type
_entity.pdbx_description
1 polymer ?
#
loop_
_entity_poly.entity_id
_entity_poly.type
_entity_poly.pdbx_seq_one_letter_code
_entity_poly.pdbx_strand_id
1 'polypeptide(L)'
;MCFSFIEDKFTRSLISNGYDSINQLQLWSWLKEYELDEDKGFMWSRHPNFDIIIKTMESLPNPPGHSGASFAYTMRCLHYIAKNDLN
;
A
#
# COMPACT_ATOMS: atom_id res chain seq x y z
N MET A 1 -4.97 11.23 -4.61
CA MET A 1 -3.88 12.10 -4.12
C MET A 1 -2.71 12.07 -5.12
N CYS A 2 -1.99 13.18 -5.33
CA CYS A 2 -0.83 13.20 -6.25
C CYS A 2 0.47 13.17 -5.42
N PHE A 3 1.22 12.07 -5.47
CA PHE A 3 2.50 11.89 -4.78
C PHE A 3 3.68 12.57 -5.50
N SER A 4 3.46 13.74 -6.10
CA SER A 4 4.44 14.45 -6.94
C SER A 4 5.70 14.89 -6.18
N PHE A 5 5.63 15.00 -4.85
CA PHE A 5 6.77 15.27 -3.98
C PHE A 5 7.78 14.11 -3.90
N ILE A 6 7.41 12.90 -4.35
CA ILE A 6 8.32 11.76 -4.45
C ILE A 6 9.05 11.87 -5.79
N GLU A 7 10.35 12.17 -5.74
CA GLU A 7 11.20 12.36 -6.93
C GLU A 7 11.41 11.04 -7.69
N ASP A 8 11.68 9.95 -6.97
CA ASP A 8 11.85 8.63 -7.57
C ASP A 8 10.53 8.16 -8.22
N LYS A 9 10.56 8.04 -9.55
CA LYS A 9 9.37 7.74 -10.36
C LYS A 9 8.79 6.38 -10.02
N PHE A 10 9.64 5.39 -9.73
CA PHE A 10 9.21 4.04 -9.44
C PHE A 10 8.48 3.96 -8.10
N THR A 11 9.08 4.50 -7.04
CA THR A 11 8.48 4.60 -5.71
C THR A 11 7.17 5.39 -5.76
N ARG A 12 7.15 6.51 -6.48
CA ARG A 12 5.93 7.30 -6.69
C ARG A 12 4.83 6.47 -7.35
N SER A 13 5.16 5.76 -8.44
CA SER A 13 4.20 4.90 -9.14
C SER A 13 3.68 3.80 -8.23
N LEU A 14 4.54 3.19 -7.42
CA LEU A 14 4.18 2.10 -6.52
C LEU A 14 3.24 2.56 -5.39
N ILE A 15 3.52 3.69 -4.77
CA ILE A 15 2.66 4.26 -3.73
C ILE A 15 1.32 4.74 -4.31
N SER A 16 1.34 5.41 -5.49
CA SER A 16 0.10 5.78 -6.19
C SER A 16 -0.77 4.56 -6.48
N ASN A 17 -0.19 3.51 -7.05
CA ASN A 17 -0.89 2.27 -7.38
C ASN A 17 -1.45 1.57 -6.14
N GLY A 18 -0.69 1.54 -5.03
CA GLY A 18 -1.17 1.02 -3.75
C GLY A 18 -2.32 1.86 -3.17
N TYR A 19 -2.21 3.19 -3.20
CA TYR A 19 -3.25 4.11 -2.75
C TYR A 19 -4.56 3.91 -3.54
N ASP A 20 -4.48 3.83 -4.87
CA ASP A 20 -5.62 3.57 -5.74
C ASP A 20 -6.25 2.20 -5.45
N SER A 21 -5.43 1.20 -5.15
CA SER A 21 -5.91 -0.14 -4.78
C SER A 21 -6.68 -0.13 -3.44
N ILE A 22 -6.17 0.57 -2.42
CA ILE A 22 -6.89 0.72 -1.14
C ILE A 22 -8.20 1.47 -1.32
N ASN A 23 -8.22 2.51 -2.17
CA ASN A 23 -9.45 3.24 -2.52
C ASN A 23 -10.47 2.33 -3.20
N GLN A 24 -10.06 1.59 -4.23
CA GLN A 24 -10.97 0.71 -4.96
C GLN A 24 -11.57 -0.38 -4.06
N LEU A 25 -10.78 -0.88 -3.10
CA LEU A 25 -11.21 -1.92 -2.15
C LEU A 25 -11.90 -1.37 -0.89
N GLN A 26 -11.93 -0.04 -0.70
CA GLN A 26 -12.48 0.61 0.49
C GLN A 26 -11.85 0.11 1.81
N LEU A 27 -10.53 -0.13 1.80
CA LEU A 27 -9.80 -0.76 2.91
C LEU A 27 -9.16 0.22 3.90
N TRP A 28 -9.42 1.53 3.80
CA TRP A 28 -8.80 2.52 4.69
C TRP A 28 -9.09 2.29 6.17
N SER A 29 -10.34 2.00 6.54
CA SER A 29 -10.72 1.72 7.93
C SER A 29 -10.00 0.49 8.46
N TRP A 30 -9.96 -0.59 7.66
CA TRP A 30 -9.22 -1.79 8.03
C TRP A 30 -7.72 -1.51 8.19
N LEU A 31 -7.11 -0.80 7.24
CA LEU A 31 -5.69 -0.50 7.29
C LEU A 31 -5.34 0.40 8.48
N LYS A 32 -6.23 1.32 8.87
CA LYS A 32 -6.12 2.14 10.08
C LYS A 32 -6.17 1.31 11.35
N GLU A 33 -6.99 0.26 11.39
CA GLU A 33 -7.14 -0.62 12.55
C GLU A 33 -6.11 -1.75 12.59
N TYR A 34 -5.49 -2.07 11.46
CA TYR A 34 -4.54 -3.16 11.35
C TYR A 34 -3.35 -2.99 12.31
N GLU A 35 -3.23 -3.92 13.26
CA GLU A 35 -2.10 -3.99 14.18
C GLU A 35 -0.95 -4.73 13.51
N LEU A 36 0.13 -4.01 13.29
CA LEU A 36 1.34 -4.55 12.70
C LEU A 36 2.18 -5.22 13.79
N ASP A 37 2.51 -6.49 13.59
CA ASP A 37 3.52 -7.19 14.39
C ASP A 37 4.89 -6.52 14.15
N GLU A 38 5.41 -5.84 15.18
CA GLU A 38 6.63 -5.01 15.06
C GLU A 38 7.87 -5.83 14.70
N ASP A 39 7.92 -7.10 15.08
CA ASP A 39 9.05 -8.00 14.80
C ASP A 39 9.05 -8.49 13.35
N LYS A 40 7.92 -8.33 12.64
CA LYS A 40 7.72 -8.82 11.27
C LYS A 40 7.60 -7.68 10.25
N GLY A 41 6.84 -6.65 10.60
CA GLY A 41 6.41 -5.63 9.65
C GLY A 41 5.61 -6.20 8.46
N PHE A 42 5.26 -5.35 7.50
CA PHE A 42 4.38 -5.74 6.39
C PHE A 42 4.99 -6.80 5.46
N MET A 43 6.31 -6.92 5.43
CA MET A 43 7.02 -7.86 4.56
C MET A 43 6.71 -9.32 4.94
N TRP A 44 6.47 -9.58 6.21
CA TRP A 44 6.21 -10.93 6.74
C TRP A 44 4.80 -11.09 7.32
N SER A 45 3.99 -10.04 7.28
CA SER A 45 2.58 -10.08 7.63
C SER A 45 1.77 -10.93 6.65
N ARG A 46 0.75 -11.61 7.17
CA ARG A 46 -0.21 -12.40 6.37
C ARG A 46 -1.62 -12.02 6.75
N HIS A 47 -2.41 -11.64 5.76
CA HIS A 47 -3.82 -11.31 5.90
C HIS A 47 -4.47 -11.39 4.51
N PRO A 48 -5.71 -11.92 4.36
CA PRO A 48 -6.38 -12.01 3.06
C PRO A 48 -6.48 -10.67 2.32
N ASN A 49 -6.56 -9.56 3.07
CA ASN A 49 -6.57 -8.22 2.48
C ASN A 49 -5.28 -7.90 1.71
N PHE A 50 -4.11 -8.40 2.12
CA PHE A 50 -2.89 -8.19 1.34
C PHE A 50 -2.96 -8.88 -0.03
N ASP A 51 -3.51 -10.10 -0.08
CA ASP A 51 -3.64 -10.84 -1.34
C ASP A 51 -4.58 -10.13 -2.32
N ILE A 52 -5.69 -9.58 -1.84
CA ILE A 52 -6.60 -8.80 -2.71
C ILE A 52 -6.00 -7.46 -3.10
N ILE A 53 -5.24 -6.79 -2.21
CA ILE A 53 -4.53 -5.54 -2.54
C ILE A 53 -3.52 -5.80 -3.65
N ILE A 54 -2.69 -6.83 -3.54
CA ILE A 54 -1.70 -7.19 -4.56
C ILE A 54 -2.40 -7.48 -5.90
N LYS A 55 -3.45 -8.29 -5.89
CA LYS A 55 -4.23 -8.57 -7.11
C LYS A 55 -4.83 -7.31 -7.73
N THR A 56 -5.33 -6.38 -6.91
CA THR A 56 -5.84 -5.10 -7.40
C THR A 56 -4.73 -4.24 -7.98
N MET A 57 -3.59 -4.12 -7.29
CA MET A 57 -2.40 -3.40 -7.76
C MET A 57 -1.96 -3.89 -9.15
N GLU A 58 -1.90 -5.20 -9.33
CA GLU A 58 -1.54 -5.87 -10.59
C GLU A 58 -2.61 -5.70 -11.69
N SER A 59 -3.87 -5.44 -11.33
CA SER A 59 -4.98 -5.24 -12.28
C SER A 59 -5.14 -3.81 -12.79
N LEU A 60 -4.53 -2.84 -12.10
CA LEU A 60 -4.60 -1.42 -12.48
C LEU A 60 -3.78 -1.14 -13.75
N PRO A 61 -4.11 -0.09 -14.53
CA PRO A 61 -3.36 0.25 -15.73
C PRO A 61 -1.88 0.56 -15.44
N ASN A 62 -0.99 -0.02 -16.25
CA ASN A 62 0.47 0.13 -16.13
C ASN A 62 0.99 -0.21 -14.72
N PRO A 63 0.74 -1.42 -14.21
CA PRO A 63 1.07 -1.77 -12.83
C PRO A 63 2.60 -1.79 -12.66
N PRO A 64 3.15 -1.07 -11.67
CA PRO A 64 4.57 -1.20 -11.35
C PRO A 64 4.82 -2.60 -10.77
N GLY A 65 5.90 -3.26 -11.21
CA GLY A 65 6.35 -4.47 -10.54
C GLY A 65 6.70 -4.20 -9.07
N HIS A 66 6.61 -5.22 -8.21
CA HIS A 66 7.02 -5.08 -6.82
C HIS A 66 7.68 -6.35 -6.28
N SER A 67 8.64 -6.15 -5.39
CA SER A 67 9.14 -7.20 -4.48
C SER A 67 8.34 -7.18 -3.18
N GLY A 68 8.55 -8.18 -2.31
CA GLY A 68 7.98 -8.16 -0.96
C GLY A 68 8.42 -6.93 -0.14
N ALA A 69 9.67 -6.49 -0.30
CA ALA A 69 10.20 -5.32 0.40
C ALA A 69 9.55 -4.01 -0.09
N SER A 70 9.42 -3.84 -1.40
CA SER A 70 8.79 -2.63 -1.96
C SER A 70 7.28 -2.59 -1.68
N PHE A 71 6.60 -3.74 -1.69
CA PHE A 71 5.21 -3.84 -1.23
C PHE A 71 5.08 -3.45 0.25
N ALA A 72 5.96 -3.98 1.12
CA ALA A 72 5.96 -3.66 2.54
C ALA A 72 6.19 -2.16 2.81
N TYR A 73 7.09 -1.53 2.06
CA TYR A 73 7.33 -0.08 2.13
C TYR A 73 6.07 0.71 1.74
N THR A 74 5.44 0.35 0.62
CA THR A 74 4.18 0.96 0.19
C THR A 74 3.10 0.83 1.25
N MET A 75 2.89 -0.37 1.79
CA MET A 75 1.90 -0.59 2.85
C MET A 75 2.21 0.21 4.11
N ARG A 76 3.48 0.41 4.47
CA ARG A 76 3.88 1.29 5.59
C ARG A 76 3.49 2.74 5.34
N CYS A 77 3.70 3.27 4.13
CA CYS A 77 3.27 4.62 3.76
C CYS A 77 1.74 4.76 3.82
N LEU A 78 1.00 3.80 3.25
CA LEU A 78 -0.47 3.82 3.26
C LEU A 78 -1.02 3.66 4.67
N HIS A 79 -0.39 2.84 5.51
CA HIS A 79 -0.75 2.70 6.92
C HIS A 79 -0.54 4.00 7.69
N TYR A 80 0.55 4.73 7.43
CA TYR A 80 0.75 6.07 8.00
C TYR A 80 -0.35 7.04 7.57
N ILE A 81 -0.73 7.04 6.28
CA ILE A 81 -1.84 7.85 5.76
C ILE A 81 -3.15 7.51 6.49
N ALA A 82 -3.44 6.21 6.66
CA ALA A 82 -4.64 5.73 7.33
C ALA A 82 -4.68 6.13 8.82
N LYS A 83 -3.56 6.00 9.54
CA LYS A 83 -3.45 6.34 10.96
C LYS A 83 -3.56 7.84 11.25
N ASN A 84 -3.20 8.68 10.28
CA ASN A 84 -3.23 10.14 10.43
C ASN A 84 -4.41 10.81 9.71
N ASP A 85 -5.38 10.03 9.20
CA ASP A 85 -6.55 10.54 8.48
C ASP A 85 -6.19 11.46 7.30
N LEU A 86 -5.13 11.10 6.56
CA LEU A 86 -4.62 11.81 5.38
C LEU A 86 -5.10 11.19 4.06
N ASN A 87 -6.09 10.29 4.12
CA ASN A 87 -6.58 9.54 2.96
C ASN A 87 -7.48 10.37 2.05
#